data_AF-A0A257TPY9-F1
#
_entry.id   AF-A0A257TPY9-F1
#
_cell.length_a   1.000
_cell.length_b   1.000
_cell.length_c   1.000
_cell.angle_alpha   90.00
_cell.angle_beta   90.00
_cell.angle_gamma   90.00
#
_symmetry.space_group_name_H-M   'P 1'
#
loop_
_entity.id
_entity.type
_entity.pdbx_description
1 polymer ?
#
loop_
_entity_poly.entity_id
_entity_poly.type
_entity_poly.pdbx_seq_one_letter_code
_entity_poly.pdbx_strand_id
1 'polypeptide(L)' 'MLSETGCGKPIMKKIIISNARDCFIELIHRDSEPAAWIVRRWTKSLWFKKRVSSHWFSDERQALEFANGIKFGQQRR' A
#
# COMPACT_ATOMS: atom_id res chain seq x y z
N MET A 1 -23.46 -25.43 22.26
CA MET A 1 -23.72 -24.20 21.48
C MET A 1 -22.51 -23.97 20.60
N LEU A 2 -22.59 -24.40 19.33
CA LEU A 2 -21.57 -24.14 18.32
C LEU A 2 -21.93 -22.80 17.68
N SER A 3 -21.28 -21.71 18.12
CA SER A 3 -21.43 -20.42 17.46
C SER A 3 -20.54 -20.41 16.22
N GLU A 4 -21.22 -20.23 15.10
CA GLU A 4 -20.70 -20.29 13.74
C GLU A 4 -19.52 -19.33 13.54
N THR A 5 -18.52 -19.81 12.82
CA THR A 5 -17.38 -19.05 12.30
C THR A 5 -17.88 -17.93 11.38
N GLY A 6 -18.18 -16.78 11.95
CA GLY A 6 -18.17 -15.53 11.21
C GLY A 6 -16.73 -15.28 10.77
N CYS A 7 -16.38 -15.64 9.54
CA CYS A 7 -15.17 -15.17 8.88
C CYS A 7 -15.32 -13.67 8.68
N GLY A 8 -15.09 -12.91 9.76
CA GLY A 8 -15.05 -11.46 9.74
C GLY A 8 -14.04 -11.07 8.69
N LYS A 9 -14.52 -10.49 7.58
CA LYS A 9 -13.64 -9.97 6.55
C LYS A 9 -12.68 -9.02 7.26
N PRO A 10 -11.35 -9.20 7.11
CA PRO A 10 -10.39 -8.28 7.71
C PRO A 10 -10.78 -6.88 7.29
N ILE A 11 -11.07 -6.02 8.26
CA ILE A 11 -11.26 -4.60 7.98
C ILE A 11 -9.88 -4.10 7.55
N MET A 12 -9.75 -3.74 6.27
CA MET A 12 -8.52 -3.20 5.72
C MET A 12 -8.66 -1.69 5.68
N LYS A 13 -7.84 -0.99 6.45
CA LYS A 13 -7.72 0.46 6.36
C LYS A 13 -6.81 0.79 5.18
N LYS A 14 -7.36 1.45 4.16
CA LYS A 14 -6.62 1.86 2.97
C LYS A 14 -6.54 3.39 2.91
N ILE A 15 -5.33 3.91 2.82
CA ILE A 15 -5.04 5.34 2.69
C ILE A 15 -4.42 5.57 1.32
N ILE A 16 -5.00 6.47 0.52
CA ILE A 16 -4.46 6.83 -0.78
C ILE A 16 -3.50 8.02 -0.61
N ILE A 17 -2.21 7.79 -0.82
CA ILE A 17 -1.15 8.81 -0.67
C ILE A 17 -0.99 9.62 -1.97
N SER A 18 -1.22 8.98 -3.12
CA SER A 18 -1.20 9.59 -4.44
C SER A 18 -2.17 8.88 -5.37
N ASN A 19 -2.97 9.65 -6.11
CA ASN A 19 -3.91 9.15 -7.13
C ASN A 19 -3.62 9.75 -8.52
N ALA A 20 -2.34 9.88 -8.88
CA ALA A 20 -1.98 10.40 -10.19
C ALA A 20 -2.18 9.33 -11.27
N ARG A 21 -2.54 9.75 -12.50
CA ARG A 21 -2.78 8.87 -13.65
C ARG A 21 -1.60 7.93 -13.95
N ASP A 22 -0.38 8.41 -13.69
CA ASP A 22 0.87 7.71 -13.97
C ASP A 22 1.56 7.17 -12.72
N CYS A 23 1.07 7.50 -11.52
CA CYS A 23 1.64 7.09 -10.23
C CYS A 23 0.56 7.03 -9.14
N PHE A 24 0.03 5.84 -8.90
CA PHE A 24 -0.89 5.55 -7.80
C PHE A 24 -0.13 4.93 -6.63
N ILE A 25 -0.27 5.49 -5.44
CA ILE A 25 0.36 5.00 -4.21
C ILE A 25 -0.73 4.83 -3.16
N GLU A 26 -0.87 3.61 -2.66
CA GLU A 26 -1.76 3.26 -1.56
C GLU A 26 -0.95 2.69 -0.40
N LEU A 27 -1.36 3.05 0.80
CA LEU A 27 -0.93 2.47 2.05
C LEU A 27 -2.07 1.60 2.57
N ILE A 28 -1.79 0.33 2.82
CA ILE A 28 -2.77 -0.64 3.30
C ILE A 28 -2.33 -1.09 4.69
N HIS A 29 -3.26 -1.02 5.63
CA HIS A 29 -3.12 -1.52 6.99
C HIS A 29 -4.23 -2.53 7.25
N ARG A 30 -3.87 -3.70 7.77
CA ARG A 30 -4.81 -4.77 8.04
C ARG A 30 -5.08 -4.82 9.53
N ASP A 31 -6.35 -4.70 9.94
CA ASP A 31 -6.70 -4.73 11.36
C ASP A 31 -6.34 -6.07 12.03
N SER A 32 -6.44 -7.17 11.26
CA SER A 32 -6.02 -8.51 11.69
C SER A 32 -4.50 -8.67 11.88
N GLU A 33 -3.70 -7.76 11.33
CA GLU A 33 -2.24 -7.77 11.42
C GLU A 33 -1.79 -6.32 11.71
N PRO A 34 -2.00 -5.82 12.95
CA PRO A 34 -1.82 -4.41 13.26
C PRO A 34 -0.38 -3.92 13.06
N ALA A 35 0.57 -4.87 13.05
CA ALA A 35 1.97 -4.64 12.78
C ALA A 35 2.32 -4.70 11.28
N ALA A 36 1.37 -4.83 10.34
CA ALA A 36 1.68 -4.95 8.91
C ALA A 36 1.16 -3.73 8.12
N TRP A 37 2.11 -2.99 7.56
CA TRP A 37 1.87 -1.84 6.70
C TRP A 37 2.40 -2.13 5.30
N ILE A 38 1.52 -2.05 4.30
CA ILE A 38 1.87 -2.35 2.92
C ILE A 38 1.78 -1.08 2.09
N VAL A 39 2.92 -0.63 1.56
CA VAL A 39 2.97 0.44 0.57
C VAL A 39 2.95 -0.18 -0.81
N ARG A 40 1.86 0.05 -1.56
CA ARG A 40 1.73 -0.41 -2.93
C ARG A 40 1.78 0.76 -3.88
N ARG A 41 2.69 0.68 -4.85
CA ARG A 41 2.90 1.67 -5.90
C ARG A 41 2.58 1.07 -7.24
N TRP A 42 1.90 1.85 -8.05
CA TRP A 42 1.56 1.52 -9.42
C TRP A 42 2.05 2.66 -10.30
N THR A 43 3.00 2.39 -11.18
CA THR A 43 3.48 3.37 -12.14
C THR A 43 3.19 2.93 -13.56
N LYS A 44 2.74 3.87 -14.38
CA LYS A 44 2.67 3.68 -15.83
C LYS A 44 3.87 4.41 -16.43
N SER A 45 4.75 3.66 -17.07
CA SER A 45 5.79 4.28 -17.90
C SER A 45 5.21 4.64 -19.27
N LEU A 46 5.78 5.66 -19.94
CA LEU A 46 5.42 6.17 -21.28
C LEU A 46 5.34 5.08 -22.37
N TRP A 47 5.91 3.90 -22.11
CA TRP A 47 5.89 2.72 -22.97
C TRP A 47 4.85 1.68 -22.53
N PHE A 48 3.67 2.10 -22.06
CA PHE A 48 2.53 1.26 -21.64
C PHE A 48 2.81 0.15 -20.60
N LYS A 49 4.05 0.01 -20.13
CA LYS A 49 4.43 -0.96 -19.11
C LYS A 49 4.00 -0.45 -17.74
N LYS A 50 3.00 -1.12 -17.18
CA LYS A 50 2.55 -0.96 -15.81
C LYS A 50 3.51 -1.70 -14.88
N ARG A 51 4.19 -0.98 -13.99
CA ARG A 51 4.99 -1.57 -12.92
C ARG A 51 4.21 -1.49 -11.61
N VAL A 52 4.10 -2.61 -10.92
CA VAL A 52 3.49 -2.70 -9.59
C VAL A 52 4.59 -3.11 -8.64
N SER A 53 4.75 -2.36 -7.55
CA SER A 53 5.65 -2.73 -6.46
C SER A 53 4.89 -2.68 -5.14
N SER A 54 5.20 -3.64 -4.26
CA SER A 54 4.62 -3.74 -2.93
C SER A 54 5.76 -3.86 -1.93
N HIS A 55 5.77 -3.01 -0.92
CA HIS A 55 6.76 -3.01 0.16
C HIS A 55 6.03 -3.16 1.48
N TRP A 56 6.57 -4.03 2.34
CA TRP A 56 5.98 -4.39 3.62
C TRP A 56 6.83 -3.80 4.72
N PHE A 57 6.17 -3.24 5.72
CA PHE A 57 6.79 -2.58 6.86
C PHE A 57 6.10 -3.03 8.13
N SER A 58 6.86 -3.11 9.21
CA SER A 58 6.32 -3.42 10.53
C SER A 58 5.84 -2.19 11.29
N ASP A 59 6.17 -1.00 10.78
CA ASP A 59 5.95 0.28 11.43
C ASP A 59 5.26 1.27 10.48
N GLU A 60 4.25 1.98 10.99
CA GLU A 60 3.45 2.94 10.22
C GLU A 60 4.32 4.09 9.73
N ARG A 61 5.19 4.61 10.60
CA ARG A 61 6.00 5.78 10.30
C ARG A 61 7.00 5.46 9.20
N GLN A 62 7.66 4.30 9.25
CA GLN A 62 8.54 3.84 8.17
C GLN A 62 7.79 3.67 6.85
N ALA A 63 6.58 3.08 6.88
CA ALA A 63 5.77 2.92 5.69
C ALA A 63 5.37 4.28 5.09
N LEU A 64 5.00 5.24 5.93
CA LEU A 64 4.58 6.58 5.52
C LEU A 64 5.78 7.40 4.99
N GLU A 65 6.93 7.35 5.65
CA GLU A 65 8.18 7.99 5.21
C GLU A 65 8.59 7.42 3.84
N PHE A 66 8.52 6.11 3.64
CA PHE A 66 8.79 5.47 2.35
C PHE A 66 7.76 5.89 1.27
N ALA A 67 6.47 5.84 1.57
CA ALA A 67 5.40 6.23 0.65
C ALA A 67 5.53 7.69 0.20
N ASN A 68 5.91 8.58 1.12
CA ASN A 68 6.19 9.98 0.80
C ASN A 68 7.49 10.12 -0.01
N GLY A 69 8.55 9.38 0.32
CA GLY A 69 9.80 9.39 -0.46
C GLY A 69 9.61 8.99 -1.93
N ILE A 70 8.83 7.94 -2.18
CA ILE A 70 8.54 7.47 -3.56
C ILE A 70 7.54 8.36 -4.32
N LYS A 71 6.78 9.22 -3.62
CA LYS A 71 5.89 10.22 -4.23
C LYS A 71 6.69 11.29 -4.98
N PHE A 72 7.81 11.72 -4.40
CA PHE A 72 8.71 12.72 -4.99
C PHE A 72 9.84 12.09 -5.83
N GLY A 73 10.15 10.81 -5.60
CA GLY A 73 11.09 10.04 -6.39
C GLY A 73 10.50 9.51 -7.70
N GLN A 74 10.61 10.30 -8.77
CA GLN A 74 10.96 9.70 -10.06
C GLN A 74 12.30 8.99 -9.87
N GLN A 75 12.25 7.67 -9.81
CA GLN A 75 13.25 6.72 -10.31
C GLN A 75 14.52 7.41 -10.84
N ARG A 76 15.48 7.73 -9.94
CA ARG A 76 16.87 7.90 -10.37
C ARG A 76 17.36 6.50 -10.74
N ARG A 77 17.81 6.42 -11.99
CA ARG A 77 18.17 5.22 -12.77
C ARG A 77 19.08 4.26 -12.01
#